data_AF-A0A9N9VH76-F1
#
_entry.id   AF-A0A9N9VH76-F1
#
_cell.length_a   1.000
_cell.length_b   1.000
_cell.length_c   1.000
_cell.angle_alpha   90.00
_cell.angle_beta   90.00
_cell.angle_gamma   90.00
#
_symmetry.space_group_name_H-M   'P 1'
#
loop_
_entity.id
_entity.type
_entity.pdbx_description
1 polymer ?
#
loop_
_entity_poly.entity_id
_entity_poly.type
_entity_poly.pdbx_seq_one_letter_code
_entity_poly.pdbx_strand_id
1 'polypeptide(L)'
;MSLSAYVAAFKNTPHALYPLGAGLLITSSMLFGNIGLSLAGPLPIITEKLGDSTLGTKQKIRVWRLFYDAATPYIVGGTLATVALHGGAVYLTKNVTVKQLATASAVLSGIVLPYTLALIMPVNKALIYLDEKDISKSESRQARALIKQWDFLHKFRFIFYGTGWLLSLAAIGVGLHKRVDAKGLVSWFA
;
A
#
# COMPACT_ATOMS: atom_id res chain seq x y z
N MET A 1 -3.37 17.73 -30.32
CA MET A 1 -4.38 16.65 -30.26
C MET A 1 -5.77 17.30 -30.24
N SER A 2 -6.71 16.90 -31.09
CA SER A 2 -8.04 17.54 -31.13
C SER A 2 -8.94 17.06 -29.98
N LEU A 3 -9.89 17.90 -29.56
CA LEU A 3 -10.91 17.54 -28.55
C LEU A 3 -11.69 16.27 -28.97
N SER A 4 -11.96 16.12 -30.26
CA SER A 4 -12.61 14.94 -30.83
C SER A 4 -11.79 13.66 -30.66
N ALA A 5 -10.46 13.72 -30.81
CA ALA A 5 -9.58 12.58 -30.58
C ALA A 5 -9.55 12.18 -29.09
N TYR A 6 -9.62 13.16 -28.18
CA TYR A 6 -9.70 12.89 -26.73
C TYR A 6 -11.02 12.20 -26.35
N VAL A 7 -12.15 12.71 -26.83
CA VAL A 7 -13.48 12.12 -26.58
C VAL A 7 -13.58 10.71 -27.17
N ALA A 8 -13.04 10.50 -28.38
CA ALA A 8 -12.99 9.18 -29.00
C ALA A 8 -12.07 8.21 -28.25
N ALA A 9 -10.94 8.67 -27.72
CA ALA A 9 -10.07 7.85 -26.89
C ALA A 9 -10.79 7.39 -25.62
N PHE A 10 -11.44 8.32 -24.91
CA PHE A 10 -12.17 8.07 -23.66
C PHE A 10 -13.34 7.09 -23.84
N LYS A 11 -14.16 7.26 -24.88
CA LYS A 11 -15.29 6.35 -25.17
C LYS A 11 -14.86 4.91 -25.47
N ASN A 12 -13.64 4.74 -25.96
CA ASN A 12 -13.10 3.46 -26.40
C ASN A 12 -12.10 2.83 -25.40
N THR A 13 -12.01 3.36 -24.18
CA THR A 13 -11.18 2.80 -23.11
C THR A 13 -11.93 1.65 -22.44
N PRO A 14 -11.36 0.44 -22.31
CA PRO A 14 -11.99 -0.65 -21.59
C PRO A 14 -12.39 -0.21 -20.17
N HIS A 15 -13.66 -0.41 -19.80
CA HIS A 15 -14.20 0.13 -18.55
C HIS A 15 -13.46 -0.34 -17.30
N ALA A 16 -12.86 -1.53 -17.32
CA ALA A 16 -12.05 -2.06 -16.24
C ALA A 16 -10.77 -1.23 -15.97
N LEU A 17 -10.27 -0.45 -16.94
CA LEU A 17 -9.08 0.39 -16.73
C LEU A 17 -9.33 1.57 -15.81
N TYR A 18 -10.56 2.09 -15.73
CA TYR A 18 -10.88 3.19 -14.81
C TYR A 18 -10.68 2.79 -13.34
N PRO A 19 -11.31 1.73 -12.81
CA PRO A 19 -11.08 1.34 -11.43
C PRO A 19 -9.69 0.74 -11.21
N LEU A 20 -9.07 0.04 -12.19
CA LEU A 20 -7.67 -0.38 -12.07
C LEU A 20 -6.74 0.82 -11.91
N GLY A 21 -6.89 1.85 -12.73
CA GLY A 21 -6.09 3.06 -12.66
C GLY A 21 -6.30 3.82 -11.34
N ALA A 22 -7.55 4.02 -10.92
CA ALA A 22 -7.86 4.67 -9.64
C ALA A 22 -7.30 3.88 -8.45
N GLY A 23 -7.48 2.55 -8.44
CA GLY A 23 -6.93 1.67 -7.42
C GLY A 23 -5.39 1.69 -7.42
N LEU A 24 -4.77 1.69 -8.60
CA LEU A 24 -3.31 1.79 -8.72
C LEU A 24 -2.79 3.11 -8.14
N LEU A 25 -3.45 4.25 -8.39
CA LEU A 25 -3.05 5.55 -7.83
C LEU A 25 -3.10 5.54 -6.30
N ILE A 26 -4.19 5.05 -5.71
CA ILE A 26 -4.35 4.93 -4.26
C ILE A 26 -3.26 4.02 -3.68
N THR A 27 -3.07 2.85 -4.29
CA THR A 27 -2.08 1.86 -3.81
C THR A 27 -0.66 2.36 -3.98
N SER A 28 -0.36 3.15 -5.02
CA SER A 28 0.95 3.77 -5.24
C SER A 28 1.27 4.76 -4.11
N SER A 29 0.32 5.64 -3.79
CA SER A 29 0.45 6.58 -2.67
C SER A 29 0.77 5.84 -1.37
N MET A 30 0.02 4.78 -1.06
CA MET A 30 0.26 3.98 0.15
C MET A 30 1.61 3.26 0.12
N LEU A 31 1.95 2.57 -0.98
CA LEU A 31 3.17 1.76 -1.07
C LEU A 31 4.41 2.64 -0.99
N PHE A 32 4.52 3.64 -1.87
CA PHE A 32 5.70 4.50 -1.93
C PHE A 32 5.77 5.46 -0.75
N GLY A 33 4.63 5.90 -0.22
CA GLY A 33 4.58 6.66 1.03
C GLY A 33 5.15 5.87 2.21
N ASN A 34 4.72 4.62 2.39
CA ASN A 34 5.26 3.77 3.47
C ASN A 34 6.74 3.40 3.27
N ILE A 35 7.18 3.18 2.02
CA ILE A 35 8.60 2.99 1.72
C ILE A 35 9.40 4.23 2.13
N GLY A 36 8.97 5.42 1.70
CA GLY A 36 9.62 6.67 2.05
C GLY A 36 9.70 6.87 3.56
N LEU A 37 8.60 6.64 4.27
CA LEU A 37 8.53 6.73 5.74
C LEU A 37 9.43 5.69 6.45
N SER A 38 9.63 4.52 5.85
CA SER A 38 10.52 3.48 6.37
C SER A 38 12.00 3.75 6.13
N LEU A 39 12.33 4.56 5.12
CA LEU A 39 13.70 4.91 4.74
C LEU A 39 14.17 6.22 5.38
N ALA A 40 13.30 7.23 5.42
CA ALA A 40 13.63 8.60 5.85
C ALA A 40 12.60 9.22 6.80
N GLY A 41 11.57 8.48 7.21
CA GLY A 41 10.53 8.97 8.12
C GLY A 41 10.86 8.81 9.60
N PRO A 42 9.83 8.78 10.47
CA PRO A 42 10.03 8.68 11.92
C PRO A 42 10.60 7.32 12.36
N LEU A 43 10.30 6.24 11.63
CA LEU A 43 10.75 4.88 11.96
C LEU A 43 12.27 4.72 12.03
N PRO A 44 13.05 5.09 11.00
CA PRO A 44 14.50 4.96 11.03
C PRO A 44 15.16 5.91 12.06
N ILE A 45 14.47 6.97 12.51
CA ILE A 45 14.90 7.83 13.64
C ILE A 45 14.69 7.09 14.97
N ILE A 46 13.49 6.60 15.27
CA ILE A 46 13.20 5.94 16.56
C ILE A 46 13.86 4.57 16.70
N THR A 47 14.27 3.96 15.58
CA THR A 47 15.06 2.72 15.54
C THR A 47 16.56 2.95 15.43
N GLU A 48 17.01 4.21 15.43
CA GLU A 48 18.43 4.62 15.41
C GLU A 48 19.19 4.09 14.19
N LYS A 49 18.51 3.96 13.05
CA LYS A 49 19.12 3.54 11.78
C LYS A 49 19.81 4.68 11.03
N LEU A 50 19.42 5.93 11.28
CA LEU A 50 20.02 7.13 10.68
C LEU A 50 21.07 7.80 11.58
N GLY A 51 21.27 7.28 12.79
CA GLY A 51 22.13 7.88 13.81
C GLY A 51 21.48 7.85 15.20
N ASP A 52 22.21 8.34 16.19
CA ASP A 52 21.69 8.49 17.56
C ASP A 52 20.64 9.60 17.61
N SER A 53 19.41 9.23 17.96
CA SER A 53 18.30 10.17 18.07
C SER A 53 18.34 11.03 19.32
N THR A 54 19.14 10.67 20.34
CA THR A 54 19.11 11.20 21.71
C THR A 54 17.76 11.06 22.45
N LEU A 55 16.76 10.46 21.80
CA LEU A 55 15.41 10.31 22.34
C LEU A 55 15.37 9.20 23.40
N GLY A 56 14.75 9.52 24.54
CA GLY A 56 14.36 8.55 25.55
C GLY A 56 13.39 7.52 24.97
N THR A 57 13.35 6.33 25.57
CA THR A 57 12.48 5.24 25.07
C THR A 57 10.99 5.62 25.07
N LYS A 58 10.55 6.37 26.09
CA LYS A 58 9.18 6.89 26.14
C LYS A 58 8.87 7.83 24.98
N GLN A 59 9.80 8.73 24.64
CA GLN A 59 9.65 9.65 23.51
C GLN A 59 9.60 8.90 22.17
N LYS A 60 10.41 7.85 22.01
CA LYS A 60 10.38 6.98 20.81
C LYS A 60 9.01 6.30 20.64
N ILE A 61 8.44 5.75 21.72
CA ILE A 61 7.08 5.20 21.69
C ILE A 61 6.07 6.28 21.32
N ARG A 62 6.19 7.48 21.90
CA ARG A 62 5.27 8.59 21.62
C ARG A 62 5.31 9.02 20.16
N VAL A 63 6.49 9.14 19.57
CA VAL A 63 6.67 9.43 18.14
C VAL A 63 6.03 8.35 17.28
N TRP A 64 6.25 7.07 17.62
CA TRP A 64 5.60 5.95 16.95
C TRP A 64 4.06 6.04 17.04
N ARG A 65 3.52 6.35 18.22
CA ARG A 65 2.06 6.45 18.48
C ARG A 65 1.43 7.52 17.60
N LEU A 66 2.00 8.73 17.60
CA LEU A 66 1.51 9.86 16.79
C LEU A 66 1.53 9.52 15.30
N PHE A 67 2.61 8.90 14.83
CA PHE A 67 2.73 8.45 13.45
C PHE A 67 1.67 7.39 13.10
N TYR A 68 1.51 6.36 13.96
CA TYR A 68 0.56 5.27 13.74
C TYR A 68 -0.89 5.75 13.70
N ASP A 69 -1.29 6.61 14.65
CA ASP A 69 -2.65 7.14 14.73
C ASP A 69 -2.99 8.00 13.50
N ALA A 70 -2.03 8.81 13.04
CA ALA A 70 -2.20 9.62 11.83
C ALA A 70 -2.27 8.76 10.54
N ALA A 71 -1.45 7.71 10.43
CA ALA A 71 -1.38 6.90 9.21
C ALA A 71 -2.53 5.88 9.08
N THR A 72 -3.02 5.33 10.19
CA THR A 72 -4.00 4.24 10.21
C THR A 72 -5.23 4.48 9.32
N PRO A 73 -5.95 5.62 9.40
CA PRO A 73 -7.16 5.84 8.61
C PRO A 73 -6.90 5.78 7.10
N TYR A 74 -5.78 6.34 6.64
CA TYR A 74 -5.41 6.35 5.23
C TYR A 74 -5.04 4.95 4.73
N ILE A 75 -4.34 4.17 5.55
CA ILE A 75 -3.97 2.79 5.21
C ILE A 75 -5.21 1.90 5.14
N VAL A 76 -6.09 1.98 6.14
CA VAL A 76 -7.33 1.16 6.15
C VAL A 76 -8.25 1.57 5.01
N GLY A 77 -8.55 2.87 4.89
CA GLY A 77 -9.44 3.39 3.86
C GLY A 77 -8.90 3.15 2.45
N GLY A 78 -7.61 3.41 2.23
CA GLY A 78 -6.95 3.16 0.95
C GLY A 78 -6.92 1.67 0.60
N THR A 79 -6.68 0.77 1.56
CA THR A 79 -6.73 -0.68 1.32
C THR A 79 -8.12 -1.13 0.89
N LEU A 80 -9.17 -0.70 1.61
CA LEU A 80 -10.55 -1.04 1.26
C LEU A 80 -10.94 -0.48 -0.11
N ALA A 81 -10.56 0.76 -0.40
CA ALA A 81 -10.79 1.37 -1.71
C ALA A 81 -10.08 0.61 -2.83
N THR A 82 -8.81 0.25 -2.66
CA THR A 82 -8.06 -0.57 -3.61
C THR A 82 -8.75 -1.91 -3.86
N VAL A 83 -9.14 -2.62 -2.79
CA VAL A 83 -9.84 -3.91 -2.90
C VAL A 83 -11.15 -3.76 -3.68
N ALA A 84 -11.95 -2.76 -3.36
CA ALA A 84 -13.22 -2.49 -4.03
C ALA A 84 -13.02 -2.14 -5.52
N LEU A 85 -12.03 -1.31 -5.83
CA LEU A 85 -11.73 -0.88 -7.20
C LEU A 85 -11.16 -2.03 -8.04
N HIS A 86 -10.13 -2.72 -7.56
CA HIS A 86 -9.55 -3.85 -8.28
C HIS A 86 -10.54 -5.01 -8.39
N GLY A 87 -11.35 -5.26 -7.36
CA GLY A 87 -12.46 -6.22 -7.42
C GLY A 87 -13.55 -5.80 -8.41
N GLY A 88 -13.92 -4.51 -8.46
CA GLY A 88 -14.85 -3.97 -9.45
C GLY A 88 -14.38 -4.18 -10.90
N ALA A 89 -13.07 -4.04 -11.15
CA ALA A 89 -12.48 -4.28 -12.46
C ALA A 89 -12.71 -5.71 -12.99
N VAL A 90 -12.79 -6.71 -12.10
CA VAL A 90 -13.07 -8.11 -12.43
C VAL A 90 -14.43 -8.25 -13.13
N TYR A 91 -15.44 -7.49 -12.70
CA TYR A 91 -16.79 -7.50 -13.28
C TYR A 91 -16.88 -6.72 -14.59
N LEU A 92 -15.99 -5.75 -14.79
CA LEU A 92 -16.02 -4.86 -15.95
C LEU A 92 -15.18 -5.35 -17.13
N THR A 93 -14.46 -6.46 -16.99
CA THR A 93 -13.59 -7.01 -18.03
C THR A 93 -14.07 -8.38 -18.54
N LYS A 94 -14.06 -8.55 -19.87
CA LYS A 94 -14.21 -9.86 -20.52
C LYS A 94 -12.88 -10.58 -20.72
N ASN A 95 -11.75 -9.88 -20.55
CA ASN A 95 -10.42 -10.46 -20.73
C ASN A 95 -10.04 -11.30 -19.51
N VAL A 96 -9.88 -12.61 -19.71
CA VAL A 96 -9.56 -13.59 -18.64
C VAL A 96 -8.26 -13.24 -17.92
N THR A 97 -7.21 -12.83 -18.63
CA THR A 97 -5.92 -12.47 -18.03
C THR A 97 -6.06 -11.23 -17.15
N VAL A 98 -6.73 -10.18 -17.64
CA VAL A 98 -7.00 -8.97 -16.83
C VAL A 98 -7.81 -9.32 -15.59
N LYS A 99 -8.80 -10.21 -15.74
CA LYS A 99 -9.63 -10.69 -14.63
C LYS A 99 -8.78 -11.39 -13.56
N GLN A 100 -7.92 -12.33 -13.95
CA GLN A 100 -7.04 -13.06 -13.03
C GLN A 100 -6.07 -12.12 -12.30
N LEU A 101 -5.43 -11.20 -13.02
CA LEU A 101 -4.50 -10.23 -12.44
C LEU A 101 -5.21 -9.26 -11.48
N ALA A 102 -6.38 -8.75 -11.86
CA ALA A 102 -7.19 -7.88 -11.01
C ALA A 102 -7.68 -8.59 -9.74
N THR A 103 -8.15 -9.84 -9.86
CA THR A 103 -8.55 -10.67 -8.71
C THR A 103 -7.36 -10.89 -7.77
N ALA A 104 -6.21 -11.32 -8.29
CA ALA A 104 -5.02 -11.56 -7.48
C ALA A 104 -4.55 -10.27 -6.78
N SER A 105 -4.59 -9.14 -7.49
CA SER A 105 -4.28 -7.83 -6.92
C SER A 105 -5.23 -7.44 -5.78
N ALA A 106 -6.55 -7.63 -5.96
CA ALA A 106 -7.55 -7.35 -4.94
C ALA A 106 -7.36 -8.25 -3.71
N VAL A 107 -7.14 -9.55 -3.91
CA VAL A 107 -6.91 -10.53 -2.82
C VAL A 107 -5.66 -10.18 -2.02
N LEU A 108 -4.52 -9.94 -2.70
CA LEU A 108 -3.27 -9.60 -2.02
C LEU A 108 -3.36 -8.29 -1.24
N SER A 109 -4.02 -7.28 -1.82
CA SER A 109 -4.28 -6.02 -1.12
C SER A 109 -5.18 -6.25 0.10
N GLY A 110 -6.21 -7.09 -0.04
CA GLY A 110 -7.15 -7.43 1.03
C GLY A 110 -6.51 -8.20 2.19
N ILE A 111 -5.58 -9.12 1.91
CA ILE A 111 -4.83 -9.91 2.92
C ILE A 111 -4.07 -9.03 3.92
N VAL A 112 -3.75 -7.78 3.57
CA VAL A 112 -3.07 -6.87 4.48
C VAL A 112 -3.88 -6.61 5.75
N LEU A 113 -5.21 -6.58 5.68
CA LEU A 113 -6.08 -6.37 6.84
C LEU A 113 -6.02 -7.55 7.84
N PRO A 114 -6.32 -8.81 7.46
CA PRO A 114 -6.20 -9.93 8.38
C PRO A 114 -4.76 -10.13 8.87
N TYR A 115 -3.74 -9.90 8.03
CA TYR A 115 -2.35 -9.90 8.47
C TYR A 115 -2.09 -8.87 9.57
N THR A 116 -2.58 -7.65 9.39
CA THR A 116 -2.43 -6.56 10.38
C THR A 116 -3.14 -6.90 11.68
N LEU A 117 -4.36 -7.43 11.61
CA LEU A 117 -5.13 -7.82 12.80
C LEU A 117 -4.47 -8.98 13.56
N ALA A 118 -3.94 -9.98 12.87
CA ALA A 118 -3.35 -11.16 13.49
C ALA A 118 -1.96 -10.88 14.08
N LEU A 119 -1.09 -10.18 13.34
CA LEU A 119 0.34 -10.10 13.69
C LEU A 119 0.78 -8.74 14.21
N ILE A 120 0.22 -7.65 13.68
CA ILE A 120 0.67 -6.29 14.05
C ILE A 120 -0.15 -5.73 15.21
N MET A 121 -1.46 -5.99 15.25
CA MET A 121 -2.35 -5.45 16.28
C MET A 121 -1.92 -5.82 17.71
N PRO A 122 -1.44 -7.04 18.03
CA PRO A 122 -0.92 -7.34 19.35
C PRO A 122 0.27 -6.45 19.74
N VAL A 123 1.19 -6.20 18.80
CA VAL A 123 2.35 -5.32 19.00
C VAL A 123 1.90 -3.87 19.19
N ASN A 124 0.93 -3.41 18.38
CA ASN A 124 0.35 -2.07 18.52
C ASN A 124 -0.24 -1.88 19.93
N LYS A 125 -1.08 -2.83 20.38
CA LYS A 125 -1.70 -2.76 21.72
C LYS A 125 -0.66 -2.70 22.83
N ALA A 126 0.42 -3.49 22.73
CA ALA A 126 1.50 -3.47 23.71
C ALA A 126 2.25 -2.12 23.73
N LEU A 127 2.56 -1.55 22.57
CA LEU A 127 3.21 -0.23 22.47
C LEU A 127 2.29 0.90 22.96
N ILE A 128 1.00 0.84 22.64
CA ILE A 128 -0.02 1.76 23.12
C ILE A 128 -0.07 1.75 24.65
N TYR A 129 -0.16 0.56 25.25
CA TYR A 129 -0.17 0.41 26.70
C TYR A 129 1.09 0.99 27.36
N LEU A 130 2.26 0.84 26.73
CA LEU A 130 3.51 1.46 27.21
C LEU A 130 3.55 2.98 27.00
N ASP A 131 2.79 3.54 26.05
CA ASP A 131 2.64 5.01 25.88
C ASP A 131 1.74 5.63 26.96
N GLU A 132 0.84 4.86 27.57
CA GLU A 132 -0.15 5.37 28.52
C GLU A 132 0.36 5.44 29.98
N LYS A 133 1.52 4.83 30.29
CA LYS A 133 2.07 4.77 31.65
C LYS A 133 3.54 5.12 31.76
N ASP A 134 4.02 5.42 32.96
CA ASP A 134 5.46 5.51 33.19
C ASP A 134 6.12 4.15 33.05
N ILE A 135 7.25 4.11 32.36
CA ILE A 135 7.94 2.86 32.00
C ILE A 135 9.18 2.66 32.86
N SER A 136 9.30 1.46 33.42
CA SER A 136 10.50 1.00 34.11
C SER A 136 11.65 0.71 33.13
N LYS A 137 12.85 0.41 33.67
CA LYS A 137 14.02 0.03 32.86
C LYS A 137 13.78 -1.27 32.05
N SER A 138 13.10 -2.25 32.64
CA SER A 138 12.78 -3.52 31.95
C SER A 138 11.79 -3.30 30.81
N GLU A 139 10.73 -2.52 31.06
CA GLU A 139 9.73 -2.13 30.06
C GLU A 139 10.34 -1.28 28.94
N SER A 140 11.34 -0.47 29.25
CA SER A 140 12.10 0.26 28.23
C SER A 140 12.83 -0.69 27.26
N ARG A 141 13.37 -1.81 27.74
CA ARG A 141 13.98 -2.83 26.87
C ARG A 141 12.92 -3.53 26.03
N GLN A 142 11.77 -3.84 26.63
CA GLN A 142 10.63 -4.45 25.94
C GLN A 142 10.09 -3.53 24.83
N ALA A 143 9.91 -2.24 25.11
CA ALA A 143 9.45 -1.24 24.15
C ALA A 143 10.36 -1.19 22.90
N ARG A 144 11.68 -1.19 23.10
CA ARG A 144 12.64 -1.21 21.98
C ARG A 144 12.52 -2.48 21.14
N ALA A 145 12.29 -3.63 21.78
CA ALA A 145 12.06 -4.88 21.06
C ALA A 145 10.74 -4.84 20.27
N LEU A 146 9.66 -4.33 20.86
CA LEU A 146 8.36 -4.17 20.22
C LEU A 146 8.42 -3.21 19.02
N ILE A 147 9.13 -2.08 19.10
CA ILE A 147 9.32 -1.16 17.96
C ILE A 147 10.05 -1.87 16.81
N LYS A 148 11.11 -2.64 17.11
CA LYS A 148 11.84 -3.41 16.08
C LYS A 148 10.96 -4.49 15.45
N GLN A 149 10.19 -5.21 16.26
CA GLN A 149 9.23 -6.22 15.79
C GLN A 149 8.16 -5.58 14.91
N TRP A 150 7.63 -4.43 15.32
CA TRP A 150 6.67 -3.66 14.55
C TRP A 150 7.25 -3.24 13.19
N ASP A 151 8.47 -2.69 13.17
CA ASP A 151 9.17 -2.26 11.92
C ASP A 151 9.32 -3.44 10.96
N PHE A 152 9.73 -4.61 11.47
CA PHE A 152 9.85 -5.82 10.67
C PHE A 152 8.51 -6.27 10.07
N LEU A 153 7.46 -6.41 10.88
CA LEU A 153 6.14 -6.82 10.42
C LEU A 153 5.52 -5.79 9.46
N HIS A 154 5.73 -4.50 9.72
CA HIS A 154 5.27 -3.43 8.84
C HIS A 154 5.94 -3.53 7.45
N LYS A 155 7.25 -3.74 7.38
CA LYS A 155 7.98 -3.93 6.12
C LYS A 155 7.56 -5.20 5.38
N PHE A 156 7.25 -6.26 6.11
CA PHE A 156 6.72 -7.48 5.50
C PHE A 156 5.39 -7.23 4.75
N ARG A 157 4.54 -6.29 5.22
CA ARG A 157 3.32 -5.89 4.48
C ARG A 157 3.59 -5.33 3.09
N PHE A 158 4.79 -4.78 2.84
CA PHE A 158 5.15 -4.24 1.53
C PHE A 158 5.20 -5.32 0.47
N ILE A 159 5.41 -6.58 0.84
CA ILE A 159 5.38 -7.70 -0.10
C ILE A 159 3.96 -7.84 -0.67
N PHE A 160 2.93 -7.78 0.18
CA PHE A 160 1.54 -7.86 -0.26
C PHE A 160 1.13 -6.64 -1.10
N TYR A 161 1.42 -5.42 -0.63
CA TYR A 161 1.10 -4.21 -1.39
C TYR A 161 1.88 -4.12 -2.69
N GLY A 162 3.18 -4.42 -2.68
CA GLY A 162 4.04 -4.39 -3.85
C GLY A 162 3.63 -5.40 -4.90
N THR A 163 3.36 -6.65 -4.49
CA THR A 163 2.88 -7.68 -5.42
C THR A 163 1.49 -7.33 -5.98
N GLY A 164 0.56 -6.89 -5.12
CA GLY A 164 -0.76 -6.44 -5.57
C GLY A 164 -0.67 -5.26 -6.54
N TRP A 165 0.20 -4.29 -6.27
CA TRP A 165 0.46 -3.14 -7.13
C TRP A 165 1.03 -3.56 -8.50
N LEU A 166 2.03 -4.44 -8.54
CA LEU A 166 2.61 -4.97 -9.77
C LEU A 166 1.57 -5.70 -10.63
N LEU A 167 0.70 -6.49 -10.01
CA LEU A 167 -0.36 -7.20 -10.72
C LEU A 167 -1.41 -6.26 -11.31
N SER A 168 -1.76 -5.18 -10.61
CA SER A 168 -2.67 -4.15 -11.14
C SER A 168 -2.02 -3.40 -12.32
N LEU A 169 -0.73 -3.05 -12.21
CA LEU A 169 0.03 -2.45 -13.30
C LEU A 169 0.08 -3.38 -14.53
N ALA A 170 0.35 -4.66 -14.33
CA ALA A 170 0.34 -5.67 -15.39
C ALA A 170 -1.05 -5.82 -16.03
N ALA A 171 -2.12 -5.79 -15.23
CA ALA A 171 -3.50 -5.85 -15.72
C ALA A 171 -3.82 -4.67 -16.65
N ILE A 172 -3.36 -3.46 -16.29
CA ILE A 172 -3.49 -2.27 -17.13
C ILE A 172 -2.70 -2.46 -18.44
N GLY A 173 -1.44 -2.90 -18.35
CA GLY A 173 -0.60 -3.16 -19.53
C GLY A 173 -1.24 -4.14 -20.51
N VAL A 174 -1.78 -5.26 -20.02
CA VAL A 174 -2.50 -6.25 -20.84
C VAL A 174 -3.78 -5.68 -21.43
N GLY A 175 -4.54 -4.90 -20.63
CA GLY A 175 -5.76 -4.25 -21.08
C GLY A 175 -5.53 -3.22 -22.19
N LEU A 176 -4.38 -2.55 -22.19
CA LEU A 176 -3.96 -1.61 -23.22
C LEU A 176 -3.38 -2.32 -24.46
N HIS A 177 -2.55 -3.35 -24.30
CA HIS A 177 -1.88 -4.03 -25.40
C HIS A 177 -2.84 -4.70 -26.39
N LYS A 178 -3.87 -5.42 -25.90
CA LYS A 178 -4.88 -6.05 -26.79
C LYS A 178 -5.67 -5.04 -27.65
N ARG A 179 -5.63 -3.75 -27.32
CA ARG A 179 -6.23 -2.69 -28.15
C ARG A 179 -5.35 -2.35 -29.36
N VAL A 180 -4.02 -2.44 -29.22
CA VAL A 180 -3.07 -2.20 -30.31
C VAL A 180 -3.23 -3.28 -31.37
N ASP A 181 -3.33 -4.54 -30.95
CA ASP A 181 -3.49 -5.68 -31.87
C ASP A 181 -4.87 -5.71 -32.55
N ALA A 182 -5.95 -5.43 -31.81
CA ALA A 182 -7.32 -5.48 -32.35
C ALA A 182 -7.67 -4.34 -33.32
N LYS A 183 -6.87 -3.26 -33.35
CA LYS A 183 -7.10 -2.10 -34.24
C LYS A 183 -6.05 -1.93 -35.33
N GLY A 184 -5.04 -2.81 -35.40
CA GLY A 184 -4.03 -2.78 -36.45
C GLY A 184 -3.37 -1.41 -36.68
N LEU A 185 -3.15 -0.62 -35.62
CA LEU A 185 -2.63 0.75 -35.74
C LEU A 185 -1.54 1.06 -34.70
N VAL A 186 -0.31 0.86 -35.18
CA VAL A 186 0.89 1.72 -35.12
C VAL A 186 1.68 1.85 -33.79
N SER A 187 2.95 1.44 -33.92
CA SER A 187 4.12 1.79 -33.13
C SER A 187 4.27 3.30 -32.96
N TRP A 188 4.32 3.77 -31.71
CA TRP A 188 4.69 5.17 -31.38
C TRP A 188 6.11 5.30 -30.79
N PHE A 189 6.94 4.27 -30.95
CA PHE A 189 8.36 4.33 -30.59
C PHE A 189 9.20 3.65 -31.68
N ALA A 190 9.50 4.42 -32.73
CA ALA A 190 10.71 4.36 -33.55
C ALA A 190 10.91 5.73 -34.19
#